data_AF-A0A417YGK9-F1
#
_entry.id   AF-A0A417YGK9-F1
#
_cell.length_a   1.000
_cell.length_b   1.000
_cell.length_c   1.000
_cell.angle_alpha   90.00
_cell.angle_beta   90.00
_cell.angle_gamma   90.00
#
_symmetry.space_group_name_H-M   'P 1'
#
loop_
_entity.id
_entity.type
_entity.pdbx_description
1 polymer ?
#
loop_
_entity_poly.entity_id
_entity_poly.type
_entity_poly.pdbx_seq_one_letter_code
_entity_poly.pdbx_strand_id
1 'polypeptide(L)'
;MSTSYRSNMSHGEYVEAYVLDLFEDLFYEEYRPSTEEEDFYYGTDCFIGDVPVDVTLSDSKNYVKYVKKYMLEGVTIHVLRRYGNAHHKFPRPVLVFHFDVYGLVDRSEICFLIEENLTRDIVADILGLYN
;
A
#
# COMPACT_ATOMS: atom_id res chain seq x y z
N MET A 1 -1.94 18.97 -4.87
CA MET A 1 -0.80 19.21 -3.93
C MET A 1 0.36 19.86 -4.69
N SER A 2 1.17 20.73 -4.08
CA SER A 2 2.24 21.45 -4.80
C SER A 2 3.44 20.56 -5.12
N THR A 3 4.03 20.75 -6.30
CA THR A 3 5.18 20.00 -6.86
C THR A 3 6.44 20.06 -5.99
N SER A 4 6.55 21.03 -5.06
CA SER A 4 7.70 21.21 -4.18
C SER A 4 7.74 20.25 -2.98
N TYR A 5 6.62 19.61 -2.63
CA TYR A 5 6.56 18.71 -1.46
C TYR A 5 7.16 17.34 -1.78
N ARG A 6 6.89 16.81 -2.99
CA ARG A 6 7.36 15.48 -3.41
C ARG A 6 8.85 15.42 -3.73
N SER A 7 9.50 16.55 -4.00
CA SER A 7 10.95 16.57 -4.31
C SER A 7 11.82 16.17 -3.11
N ASN A 8 11.33 16.36 -1.88
CA ASN A 8 12.07 16.08 -0.64
C ASN A 8 11.74 14.72 0.00
N MET A 9 10.78 13.98 -0.53
CA MET A 9 10.44 12.64 -0.04
C MET A 9 11.56 11.65 -0.31
N SER A 10 11.78 10.72 0.63
CA SER A 10 12.59 9.54 0.38
C SER A 10 12.00 8.71 -0.77
N HIS A 11 12.79 7.76 -1.27
CA HIS A 11 12.37 6.91 -2.38
C HIS A 11 11.08 6.13 -2.04
N GLY A 12 11.02 5.51 -0.86
CA GLY A 12 9.84 4.77 -0.38
C GLY A 12 8.62 5.67 -0.22
N GLU A 13 8.76 6.77 0.51
CA GLU A 13 7.65 7.71 0.77
C GLU A 13 7.04 8.28 -0.52
N TYR A 14 7.86 8.52 -1.55
CA TYR A 14 7.36 9.00 -2.84
C TYR A 14 6.48 7.96 -3.54
N VAL A 15 6.92 6.70 -3.57
CA VAL A 15 6.18 5.62 -4.24
C VAL A 15 4.92 5.28 -3.43
N GLU A 16 5.01 5.20 -2.10
CA GLU A 16 3.86 4.97 -1.21
C GLU A 16 2.80 6.06 -1.44
N ALA A 17 3.18 7.34 -1.42
CA ALA A 17 2.25 8.44 -1.70
C ALA A 17 1.61 8.35 -3.09
N TYR A 18 2.39 7.97 -4.10
CA TYR A 18 1.87 7.81 -5.47
C TYR A 18 0.84 6.67 -5.57
N VAL A 19 1.11 5.53 -4.91
CA VAL A 19 0.17 4.39 -4.89
C VAL A 19 -1.13 4.76 -4.16
N LEU A 20 -1.05 5.57 -3.10
CA LEU A 20 -2.24 6.07 -2.41
C LEU A 20 -3.08 6.98 -3.31
N ASP A 21 -2.46 7.89 -4.08
CA ASP A 21 -3.18 8.68 -5.09
C ASP A 21 -3.87 7.76 -6.12
N LEU A 22 -3.16 6.73 -6.60
CA LEU A 22 -3.72 5.76 -7.55
C LEU A 22 -4.92 5.01 -6.96
N PHE A 23 -4.87 4.62 -5.69
CA PHE A 23 -6.01 4.01 -5.01
C PHE A 23 -7.19 4.96 -4.86
N GLU A 24 -6.94 6.24 -4.57
CA GLU A 24 -7.98 7.28 -4.56
C GLU A 24 -8.65 7.41 -5.94
N ASP A 25 -7.87 7.43 -7.02
CA ASP A 25 -8.41 7.53 -8.39
C ASP A 25 -9.19 6.27 -8.80
N LEU A 26 -8.72 5.08 -8.45
CA LEU A 26 -9.36 3.81 -8.81
C LEU A 26 -10.65 3.53 -8.02
N PHE A 27 -10.74 4.01 -6.78
CA PHE A 27 -11.79 3.66 -5.82
C PHE A 27 -12.56 4.86 -5.26
N TYR A 28 -12.39 6.08 -5.78
CA TYR A 28 -12.98 7.36 -5.39
C TYR A 28 -14.07 7.36 -4.29
N GLU A 29 -15.24 6.73 -4.51
CA GLU A 29 -16.35 6.73 -3.54
C GLU A 29 -16.11 5.84 -2.31
N GLU A 30 -15.28 4.82 -2.45
CA GLU A 30 -14.91 3.83 -1.42
C GLU A 30 -13.61 4.22 -0.70
N TYR A 31 -12.80 5.11 -1.28
CA TYR A 31 -11.50 5.49 -0.74
C TYR A 31 -11.60 6.55 0.37
N ARG A 32 -10.81 6.35 1.43
CA ARG A 32 -10.60 7.37 2.46
C ARG A 32 -9.18 7.29 3.02
N PRO A 33 -8.44 8.41 3.14
CA PRO A 33 -7.16 8.42 3.84
C PRO A 33 -7.35 8.14 5.34
N SER A 34 -6.37 7.48 5.97
CA SER A 34 -6.35 7.33 7.42
C SER A 34 -6.04 8.66 8.11
N THR A 35 -6.51 8.79 9.34
CA THR A 35 -6.03 9.84 10.26
C THR A 35 -4.74 9.40 10.94
N GLU A 36 -3.97 10.35 11.49
CA GLU A 36 -2.76 10.04 12.27
C GLU A 36 -3.03 9.08 13.44
N GLU A 37 -4.21 9.21 14.08
CA GLU A 37 -4.64 8.31 15.15
C GLU A 37 -4.90 6.89 14.62
N GLU A 38 -5.55 6.77 13.47
CA GLU A 38 -5.82 5.47 12.85
C GLU A 38 -4.54 4.79 12.39
N ASP A 39 -3.60 5.53 11.80
CA ASP A 39 -2.30 4.97 11.46
C ASP A 39 -1.54 4.51 12.72
N PHE A 40 -1.53 5.32 13.78
CA PHE A 40 -0.84 4.94 15.01
C PHE A 40 -1.39 3.66 15.66
N TYR A 41 -2.72 3.52 15.74
CA TYR A 41 -3.38 2.41 16.45
C TYR A 41 -3.71 1.20 15.58
N TYR A 42 -3.92 1.41 14.28
CA TYR A 42 -4.29 0.35 13.35
C TYR A 42 -3.19 0.06 12.32
N GLY A 43 -2.23 0.96 12.13
CA GLY A 43 -1.13 0.83 11.17
C GLY A 43 -1.69 0.71 9.76
N THR A 44 -2.32 1.77 9.27
CA THR A 44 -3.05 1.78 8.01
C THR A 44 -2.92 3.16 7.38
N ASP A 45 -2.61 3.20 6.09
CA ASP A 45 -2.46 4.45 5.33
C ASP A 45 -3.80 4.95 4.79
N CYS A 46 -4.69 4.01 4.46
CA CYS A 46 -6.01 4.31 3.92
C CYS A 46 -7.01 3.19 4.18
N PHE A 47 -8.27 3.49 3.85
CA PHE A 47 -9.37 2.54 3.82
C PHE A 47 -9.95 2.52 2.41
N ILE A 48 -10.23 1.33 1.90
CA ILE A 48 -11.04 1.12 0.68
C ILE A 48 -12.26 0.33 1.10
N GLY A 49 -13.42 0.99 1.13
CA GLY A 49 -14.62 0.49 1.79
C GLY A 49 -14.38 0.33 3.30
N ASP A 50 -14.56 -0.88 3.80
CA ASP A 50 -14.26 -1.24 5.19
C ASP A 50 -12.88 -1.87 5.38
N VAL A 51 -12.10 -2.06 4.31
CA VAL A 51 -10.80 -2.74 4.35
C VAL A 51 -9.69 -1.74 4.72
N PRO A 52 -8.99 -1.92 5.85
CA PRO A 52 -7.77 -1.17 6.16
C PRO A 52 -6.61 -1.66 5.28
N VAL A 53 -5.92 -0.71 4.66
CA VAL A 53 -4.80 -0.93 3.74
C VAL A 53 -3.55 -0.21 4.23
N ASP A 54 -2.41 -0.87 4.07
CA ASP A 54 -1.06 -0.35 4.33
C ASP A 54 -0.23 -0.60 3.06
N VAL A 55 0.44 0.41 2.55
CA VAL A 55 1.27 0.36 1.36
C VAL A 55 2.71 0.51 1.81
N THR A 56 3.58 -0.40 1.37
CA THR A 56 4.98 -0.30 1.76
C THR A 56 5.92 -0.82 0.69
N LEU A 57 7.10 -0.19 0.60
CA LEU A 57 8.25 -0.73 -0.15
C LEU A 57 9.26 -1.43 0.78
N SER A 58 8.98 -1.47 2.08
CA SER A 58 9.86 -2.05 3.08
C SER A 58 9.35 -3.41 3.55
N ASP A 59 10.27 -4.33 3.84
CA ASP A 59 9.94 -5.60 4.46
C ASP A 59 9.17 -5.39 5.78
N SER A 60 7.89 -5.75 5.79
CA SER A 60 7.12 -5.87 7.04
C SER A 60 7.48 -7.17 7.76
N LYS A 61 8.28 -7.09 8.83
CA LYS A 61 8.82 -8.28 9.55
C LYS A 61 8.02 -8.71 10.78
N ASN A 62 7.15 -7.85 11.31
CA ASN A 62 6.46 -8.09 12.58
C ASN A 62 4.96 -8.34 12.39
N TYR A 63 4.42 -9.34 13.08
CA TYR A 63 2.98 -9.65 13.12
C TYR A 63 2.30 -9.81 11.76
N VAL A 64 3.05 -10.21 10.73
CA VAL A 64 2.53 -10.43 9.38
C VAL A 64 2.28 -11.90 9.10
N LYS A 65 1.22 -12.17 8.34
CA LYS A 65 0.96 -13.46 7.70
C LYS A 65 0.90 -13.24 6.19
N TYR A 66 1.74 -13.95 5.45
CA TYR A 66 1.69 -13.93 4.00
C TYR A 66 0.38 -14.55 3.48
N VAL A 67 -0.22 -13.91 2.47
CA VAL A 67 -1.49 -14.34 1.85
C VAL A 67 -1.26 -14.82 0.43
N LYS A 68 -0.79 -13.93 -0.46
CA LYS A 68 -0.67 -14.17 -1.90
C LYS A 68 0.38 -13.21 -2.48
N LYS A 69 0.86 -13.50 -3.68
CA LYS A 69 1.67 -12.56 -4.47
C LYS A 69 1.07 -12.38 -5.85
N TYR A 70 1.27 -11.19 -6.40
CA TYR A 70 0.90 -10.82 -7.76
C TYR A 70 2.19 -10.38 -8.46
N MET A 71 2.52 -11.05 -9.55
CA MET A 71 3.69 -10.71 -10.36
C MET A 71 3.20 -9.82 -11.50
N LEU A 72 3.54 -8.54 -11.42
CA LEU A 72 3.29 -7.56 -12.47
C LEU A 72 4.58 -7.35 -13.26
N GLU A 73 4.50 -6.73 -14.43
CA GLU A 73 5.69 -6.43 -15.21
C GLU A 73 6.58 -5.43 -14.45
N GLY A 74 7.77 -5.87 -14.03
CA GLY A 74 8.74 -5.05 -13.31
C GLY A 74 8.50 -4.86 -11.80
N VAL A 75 7.34 -5.27 -11.28
CA VAL A 75 6.98 -5.10 -9.85
C VAL A 75 6.24 -6.34 -9.32
N THR A 76 6.62 -6.83 -8.14
CA THR A 76 5.85 -7.87 -7.44
C THR A 76 5.11 -7.26 -6.26
N ILE A 77 3.83 -7.55 -6.12
CA ILE A 77 3.05 -7.20 -4.94
C ILE A 77 2.93 -8.43 -4.05
N HIS A 78 3.51 -8.35 -2.85
CA HIS A 78 3.31 -9.31 -1.78
C HIS A 78 2.14 -8.83 -0.90
N VAL A 79 1.07 -9.62 -0.87
CA VAL A 79 -0.09 -9.34 -0.03
C VAL A 79 0.08 -10.03 1.32
N LEU A 80 0.08 -9.24 2.38
CA LEU A 80 0.20 -9.73 3.76
C LEU A 80 -1.01 -9.29 4.59
N ARG A 81 -1.31 -9.99 5.68
CA ARG A 81 -2.18 -9.52 6.75
C ARG A 81 -1.32 -9.18 7.96
N ARG A 82 -1.32 -7.91 8.39
CA ARG A 82 -0.61 -7.43 9.59
C ARG A 82 -1.59 -7.34 10.76
N TYR A 83 -1.25 -7.92 11.91
CA TYR A 83 -2.13 -7.98 13.10
C TYR A 83 -1.66 -7.10 14.26
N GLY A 84 -0.61 -6.31 14.05
CA GLY A 84 -0.04 -5.43 15.06
C GLY A 84 1.25 -4.77 14.60
N ASN A 85 1.73 -3.85 15.42
CA ASN A 85 3.04 -3.23 15.30
C ASN A 85 3.86 -3.50 16.58
N ALA A 86 5.00 -2.82 16.74
CA ALA A 86 5.84 -2.97 17.93
C ALA A 86 5.15 -2.54 19.24
N HIS A 87 4.10 -1.73 19.16
CA HIS A 87 3.45 -1.08 20.30
C HIS A 87 2.09 -1.72 20.64
N HIS A 88 1.31 -2.11 19.63
CA HIS A 88 -0.08 -2.53 19.78
C HIS A 88 -0.41 -3.73 18.88
N LYS A 89 -1.32 -4.58 19.37
CA LYS A 89 -2.05 -5.52 18.52
C LYS A 89 -3.27 -4.81 17.95
N PHE A 90 -3.53 -5.03 16.68
CA PHE A 90 -4.67 -4.41 16.00
C PHE A 90 -5.95 -5.23 16.28
N PRO A 91 -7.11 -4.56 16.47
CA PRO A 91 -8.38 -5.25 16.68
C PRO A 91 -8.84 -6.00 15.43
N ARG A 92 -8.42 -5.56 14.25
CA ARG A 92 -8.61 -6.21 12.96
C ARG A 92 -7.30 -6.20 12.17
N PRO A 93 -7.04 -7.19 11.32
CA PRO A 93 -5.83 -7.17 10.49
C PRO A 93 -5.86 -5.98 9.52
N VAL A 94 -4.69 -5.58 9.04
CA VAL A 94 -4.51 -4.66 7.91
C VAL A 94 -3.98 -5.43 6.71
N LEU A 95 -4.52 -5.13 5.53
CA LEU A 95 -4.05 -5.71 4.28
C LEU A 95 -2.87 -4.90 3.77
N VAL A 96 -1.69 -5.52 3.76
CA VAL A 96 -0.44 -4.87 3.38
C VAL A 96 -0.15 -5.16 1.92
N PHE A 97 0.04 -4.10 1.13
CA PHE A 97 0.55 -4.13 -0.23
C PHE A 97 2.05 -3.85 -0.16
N HIS A 98 2.85 -4.92 -0.08
CA HIS A 98 4.30 -4.79 -0.11
C HIS A 98 4.80 -4.87 -1.57
N PHE A 99 5.30 -3.75 -2.08
CA PHE A 99 5.84 -3.63 -3.42
C PHE A 99 7.34 -3.98 -3.44
N ASP A 100 7.68 -5.12 -4.04
CA ASP A 100 9.05 -5.54 -4.32
C ASP A 100 9.43 -5.09 -5.74
N VAL A 101 10.37 -4.14 -5.81
CA VAL A 101 10.76 -3.41 -7.02
C VAL A 101 12.18 -3.83 -7.44
N TYR A 102 12.31 -5.05 -7.98
CA TYR A 102 13.56 -5.76 -8.29
C TYR A 102 14.75 -4.90 -8.80
N GLY A 103 15.49 -4.27 -7.87
CA GLY A 103 16.66 -3.46 -8.19
C GLY A 103 16.37 -2.18 -8.98
N LEU A 104 15.11 -1.77 -9.11
CA LEU A 104 14.76 -0.46 -9.69
C LEU A 104 15.14 0.65 -8.70
N VAL A 105 15.84 1.68 -9.21
CA VAL A 105 16.34 2.79 -8.39
C VAL A 105 15.60 4.09 -8.70
N ASP A 106 15.04 4.22 -9.91
CA ASP A 106 14.26 5.39 -10.30
C ASP A 106 12.82 5.27 -9.82
N ARG A 107 12.43 6.15 -8.88
CA ARG A 107 11.08 6.18 -8.30
C ARG A 107 9.98 6.47 -9.33
N SER A 108 10.29 7.22 -10.39
CA SER A 108 9.32 7.59 -11.42
C SER A 108 9.05 6.41 -12.35
N GLU A 109 10.10 5.65 -12.70
CA GLU A 109 9.98 4.40 -13.44
C GLU A 109 9.15 3.36 -12.67
N ILE A 110 9.39 3.23 -11.36
CA ILE A 110 8.59 2.36 -10.48
C ILE A 110 7.12 2.77 -10.48
N CYS A 111 6.83 4.06 -10.28
CA CYS A 111 5.45 4.55 -10.26
C CYS A 111 4.75 4.29 -11.60
N PHE A 112 5.43 4.53 -12.72
CA PHE A 112 4.91 4.24 -14.05
C PHE A 112 4.59 2.75 -14.23
N LEU A 113 5.49 1.84 -13.83
CA LEU A 113 5.23 0.41 -13.92
C LEU A 113 4.06 -0.03 -13.03
N ILE A 114 3.92 0.57 -11.84
CA ILE A 114 2.76 0.32 -10.98
C ILE A 114 1.48 0.82 -11.64
N GLU A 115 1.43 2.06 -12.13
CA GLU A 115 0.24 2.64 -12.78
C GLU A 115 -0.23 1.82 -13.98
N GLU A 116 0.69 1.42 -14.86
CA GLU A 116 0.37 0.66 -16.08
C GLU A 116 -0.15 -0.75 -15.78
N ASN A 117 0.24 -1.35 -14.65
CA ASN A 117 -0.04 -2.76 -14.36
C ASN A 117 -1.03 -2.99 -13.20
N LEU A 118 -1.16 -2.06 -12.26
CA LEU A 118 -2.01 -2.20 -11.08
C LEU A 118 -3.43 -1.71 -11.38
N THR A 119 -4.21 -2.57 -12.01
CA THR A 119 -5.59 -2.24 -12.37
C THR A 119 -6.54 -2.32 -11.18
N ARG A 120 -7.69 -1.64 -11.29
CA ARG A 120 -8.78 -1.75 -10.31
C ARG A 120 -9.17 -3.20 -10.01
N ASP A 121 -9.21 -4.07 -11.03
CA ASP A 121 -9.57 -5.48 -10.86
C ASP A 121 -8.55 -6.25 -10.02
N ILE A 122 -7.25 -5.97 -10.18
CA ILE A 122 -6.20 -6.57 -9.36
C ILE A 122 -6.32 -6.10 -7.92
N VAL A 123 -6.51 -4.80 -7.71
CA VAL A 123 -6.69 -4.26 -6.36
C VAL A 123 -7.97 -4.83 -5.72
N ALA A 124 -9.07 -4.95 -6.46
CA ALA A 124 -10.31 -5.55 -5.97
C ALA A 124 -10.16 -7.04 -5.62
N ASP A 125 -9.43 -7.83 -6.43
CA ASP A 125 -9.10 -9.23 -6.08
C ASP A 125 -8.28 -9.29 -4.78
N ILE A 126 -7.30 -8.39 -4.62
CA ILE A 126 -6.50 -8.28 -3.39
C ILE A 126 -7.38 -7.94 -2.19
N LEU A 127 -8.24 -6.92 -2.30
CA LEU A 127 -9.20 -6.52 -1.25
C LEU A 127 -10.14 -7.68 -0.88
N GLY A 128 -10.55 -8.50 -1.85
CA GLY A 128 -11.32 -9.72 -1.63
C GLY A 128 -10.62 -10.76 -0.74
N LEU A 129 -9.29 -10.69 -0.61
CA LEU A 129 -8.48 -11.48 0.31
C LEU A 129 -8.51 -10.95 1.74
N TYR A 130 -9.32 -9.94 2.08
CA TYR A 130 -9.47 -9.48 3.47
C TYR A 130 -10.40 -10.39 4.29
N ASN A 131 -11.34 -11.07 3.61
CA ASN A 131 -12.37 -11.94 4.20
C ASN A 131 -11.84 -13.10 5.08
#